data_AF-A0A960NK25-F1
#
_entry.id   AF-A0A960NK25-F1
#
_cell.length_a   1.000
_cell.length_b   1.000
_cell.length_c   1.000
_cell.angle_alpha   90.00
_cell.angle_beta   90.00
_cell.angle_gamma   90.00
#
_symmetry.space_group_name_H-M   'P 1'
#
loop_
_entity.id
_entity.type
_entity.pdbx_description
1 polymer ?
#
loop_
_entity_poly.entity_id
_entity_poly.type
_entity_poly.pdbx_seq_one_letter_code
_entity_poly.pdbx_strand_id
1 'polypeptide(L)'
;MYQYPMLNRAVSFIRRLLVLSVVLIVFFFAFEWFRLLLLLRRVHPLVGLGGMILTALVLLWMLIRHLNRRADHQTLRAGGFRTGARATHRDLRAYCRYLIQYITRLSNHPYLQEETSRILRQQAADIDEVLASHPLNDDLYRTIQQVEEILLPNAFDELDRERKRLTMVKVRAVIEDANQPPFPVIVPLVILYHQITLISLVVDCFVTRASLGEYLLVIRDVWQVMTKGDFIRLGQRLFEGVYINSPPMGMASNDLGQAISTIWMTHSISNAAALRCRTIHSWTLKQGIADMEGQTVPTLNEIREEWMRSVMPLLKIRIRHSAPPGTEDTAGFSESVVRGITKSIDHVVQGLSSRPMAAAQPSRPLAKVSTAYPKAAETIRLPDREKNRPTSKNPRP
;
A
#
# COMPACT_ATOMS: atom_id res chain seq x y z
N MET A 1 9.10 18.22 11.99
CA MET A 1 9.87 17.00 12.30
C MET A 1 11.19 17.09 11.55
N TYR A 2 12.31 17.19 12.27
CA TYR A 2 13.65 17.27 11.68
C TYR A 2 13.94 16.00 10.89
N GLN A 3 13.95 16.09 9.56
CA GLN A 3 14.54 15.04 8.73
C GLN A 3 16.03 15.06 9.03
N TYR A 4 16.54 14.12 9.84
CA TYR A 4 17.97 13.94 10.01
C TYR A 4 18.50 13.22 8.76
N PRO A 5 19.15 13.91 7.79
CA PRO A 5 19.72 13.25 6.61
C PRO A 5 20.76 12.20 7.01
N MET A 6 21.40 12.39 8.17
CA MET A 6 22.30 11.42 8.81
C MET A 6 21.59 10.09 9.12
N LEU A 7 20.39 10.13 9.71
CA LEU A 7 19.65 8.93 10.10
C LEU A 7 19.18 8.15 8.87
N ASN A 8 18.73 8.86 7.83
CA ASN A 8 18.29 8.21 6.58
C ASN A 8 19.47 7.56 5.83
N ARG A 9 20.66 8.19 5.85
CA ARG A 9 21.90 7.59 5.36
C ARG A 9 22.29 6.36 6.19
N ALA A 10 22.23 6.44 7.51
CA ALA A 10 22.52 5.32 8.40
C ALA A 10 21.58 4.12 8.15
N VAL A 11 20.27 4.34 8.04
CA VAL A 11 19.30 3.28 7.72
C VAL A 11 19.58 2.67 6.34
N SER A 12 19.89 3.49 5.33
CA SER A 12 20.24 2.99 4.00
C SER A 12 21.53 2.16 4.00
N PHE A 13 22.50 2.54 4.83
CA PHE A 13 23.76 1.82 5.00
C PHE A 13 23.54 0.50 5.71
N ILE A 14 22.80 0.49 6.83
CA ILE A 14 22.42 -0.71 7.57
C ILE A 14 21.67 -1.69 6.66
N ARG A 15 20.72 -1.21 5.85
CA ARG A 15 20.00 -2.06 4.90
C ARG A 15 20.93 -2.68 3.86
N ARG A 16 21.89 -1.92 3.31
CA ARG A 16 22.88 -2.46 2.37
C ARG A 16 23.76 -3.50 3.04
N LEU A 17 24.18 -3.24 4.28
CA LEU A 17 25.03 -4.15 5.06
C LEU A 17 24.27 -5.45 5.40
N LEU A 18 22.99 -5.34 5.78
CA LEU A 18 22.13 -6.51 6.03
C LEU A 18 21.90 -7.33 4.76
N VAL A 19 21.62 -6.69 3.62
CA VAL A 19 21.50 -7.39 2.34
C VAL A 19 22.80 -8.07 1.96
N LEU A 20 23.94 -7.39 2.13
CA LEU A 20 25.27 -7.96 1.88
C LEU A 20 25.52 -9.17 2.79
N SER A 21 25.21 -9.09 4.07
CA SER A 21 25.34 -10.20 5.02
C SER A 21 24.47 -11.39 4.64
N VAL A 22 23.20 -11.17 4.26
CA VAL A 22 22.31 -12.25 3.81
C VAL A 22 22.84 -12.90 2.53
N VAL A 23 23.31 -12.12 1.55
CA VAL A 23 23.92 -12.64 0.32
C VAL A 23 25.16 -13.47 0.64
N LEU A 24 26.01 -13.00 1.56
CA LEU A 24 27.24 -13.68 1.95
C LEU A 24 26.95 -14.98 2.71
N ILE A 25 25.94 -15.01 3.60
CA ILE A 25 25.48 -16.22 4.29
C ILE A 25 24.94 -17.24 3.28
N VAL A 26 24.07 -16.82 2.34
CA VAL A 26 23.54 -17.71 1.31
C VAL A 26 24.65 -18.26 0.41
N PHE A 27 25.63 -17.42 0.05
CA PHE A 27 26.80 -17.84 -0.73
C PHE A 27 27.65 -18.86 0.02
N PHE A 28 27.94 -18.63 1.30
CA PHE A 28 28.73 -19.56 2.12
C PHE A 28 28.02 -20.90 2.29
N PHE A 29 26.70 -20.87 2.49
CA PHE A 29 25.88 -22.07 2.57
C PHE A 29 25.88 -22.86 1.26
N ALA A 30 25.75 -22.18 0.11
CA ALA A 30 25.84 -22.82 -1.20
C ALA A 30 27.23 -23.44 -1.44
N PHE A 31 28.30 -22.74 -1.04
CA PHE A 31 29.66 -23.23 -1.16
C PHE A 31 29.91 -24.49 -0.32
N GLU A 32 29.51 -24.48 0.96
CA GLU A 32 29.64 -25.66 1.83
C GLU A 32 28.77 -26.83 1.34
N TRP A 33 27.58 -26.55 0.80
CA TRP A 33 26.75 -27.59 0.17
C TRP A 33 27.45 -28.25 -1.03
N PHE A 34 28.09 -27.46 -1.91
CA PHE A 34 28.88 -27.99 -3.01
C PHE A 34 30.08 -28.80 -2.52
N ARG A 35 30.78 -28.32 -1.49
CA ARG A 35 31.91 -29.02 -0.88
C ARG A 35 31.48 -30.37 -0.30
N LEU A 36 30.34 -30.42 0.38
CA LEU A 36 29.73 -31.65 0.90
C LEU A 36 29.45 -32.65 -0.23
N LEU A 37 28.86 -32.20 -1.34
CA LEU A 37 28.59 -33.06 -2.51
C LEU A 37 29.88 -33.62 -3.15
N LEU A 38 30.95 -32.81 -3.21
CA LEU A 38 32.25 -33.25 -3.72
C LEU A 38 32.92 -34.25 -2.78
N LEU A 39 32.85 -34.04 -1.46
CA LEU A 39 33.33 -35.00 -0.46
C LEU A 39 32.55 -36.32 -0.57
N LEU A 40 31.23 -36.25 -0.69
CA LEU A 40 30.37 -37.43 -0.84
C LEU A 40 30.72 -38.21 -2.12
N ARG A 41 31.01 -37.52 -3.22
CA ARG A 41 31.47 -38.15 -4.48
C ARG A 41 32.84 -38.83 -4.33
N ARG A 42 33.74 -38.31 -3.50
CA ARG A 42 35.04 -38.96 -3.23
C ARG A 42 34.89 -40.26 -2.45
N VAL A 43 33.97 -40.31 -1.49
CA VAL A 43 33.73 -41.51 -0.67
C VAL A 43 32.87 -42.54 -1.42
N HIS A 44 31.77 -42.10 -2.04
CA HIS A 44 30.86 -42.95 -2.80
C HIS A 44 30.48 -42.26 -4.13
N PRO A 45 31.11 -42.63 -5.26
CA PRO A 45 30.95 -41.89 -6.52
C PRO A 45 29.51 -41.91 -7.05
N LEU A 46 28.80 -43.04 -6.91
CA LEU A 46 27.40 -43.16 -7.33
C LEU A 46 26.47 -42.27 -6.49
N VAL A 47 26.65 -42.25 -5.16
CA VAL A 47 25.83 -41.44 -4.25
C VAL A 47 26.08 -39.95 -4.49
N GLY A 48 27.35 -39.55 -4.65
CA GLY A 48 27.70 -38.15 -4.96
C GLY A 48 27.14 -37.67 -6.30
N LEU A 49 27.18 -38.52 -7.34
CA LEU A 49 26.58 -38.20 -8.64
C LEU A 49 25.05 -38.07 -8.53
N GLY A 50 24.39 -38.99 -7.81
CA GLY A 50 22.97 -38.91 -7.51
C GLY A 50 22.59 -37.62 -6.77
N GLY A 51 23.36 -37.22 -5.77
CA GLY A 51 23.14 -35.98 -5.01
C GLY A 51 23.27 -34.71 -5.88
N MET A 52 24.24 -34.68 -6.80
CA MET A 52 24.38 -33.57 -7.76
C MET A 52 23.20 -33.49 -8.73
N ILE A 53 22.75 -34.63 -9.28
CA ILE A 53 21.59 -34.68 -10.17
C ILE A 53 20.33 -34.21 -9.44
N LEU A 54 20.10 -34.70 -8.22
CA LEU A 54 18.96 -34.29 -7.40
C LEU A 54 18.99 -32.78 -7.12
N THR A 55 20.16 -32.23 -6.76
CA THR A 55 20.31 -30.78 -6.54
C THR A 55 20.02 -30.00 -7.82
N ALA A 56 20.52 -30.45 -8.97
CA ALA A 56 20.25 -29.81 -10.26
C ALA A 56 18.77 -29.85 -10.62
N LEU A 57 18.07 -30.96 -10.39
CA LEU A 57 16.63 -31.10 -10.60
C LEU A 57 15.83 -30.18 -9.67
N VAL A 58 16.19 -30.06 -8.40
CA VAL A 58 15.54 -29.14 -7.46
C VAL A 58 15.74 -27.69 -7.90
N LEU A 59 16.95 -27.31 -8.31
CA LEU A 59 17.23 -25.96 -8.83
C LEU A 59 16.46 -25.68 -10.13
N LEU A 60 16.41 -26.64 -11.06
CA LEU A 60 15.65 -26.51 -12.29
C LEU A 60 14.15 -26.38 -12.02
N TRP A 61 13.61 -27.19 -11.10
CA TRP A 61 12.22 -27.10 -10.67
C TRP A 61 11.91 -25.76 -10.01
N MET A 62 12.79 -25.26 -9.13
CA MET A 62 12.67 -23.92 -8.54
C MET A 62 12.72 -22.82 -9.60
N LEU A 63 13.58 -22.95 -10.61
CA LEU A 63 13.70 -21.99 -11.71
C LEU A 63 12.43 -21.97 -12.56
N ILE A 64 11.94 -23.14 -13.01
CA ILE A 64 10.69 -23.27 -13.79
C ILE A 64 9.53 -22.70 -12.98
N ARG A 65 9.42 -23.04 -11.70
CA ARG A 65 8.40 -22.49 -10.79
C ARG A 65 8.52 -20.98 -10.65
N HIS A 66 9.74 -20.43 -10.58
CA HIS A 66 9.96 -18.99 -10.51
C HIS A 66 9.56 -18.28 -11.81
N LEU A 67 9.89 -18.87 -12.97
CA LEU A 67 9.55 -18.34 -14.28
C LEU A 67 8.04 -18.37 -14.53
N ASN A 68 7.38 -19.49 -14.23
CA ASN A 68 5.92 -19.61 -14.35
C ASN A 68 5.20 -18.63 -13.42
N ARG A 69 5.69 -18.44 -12.19
CA ARG A 69 5.18 -17.40 -11.28
C ARG A 69 5.32 -15.99 -11.87
N ARG A 70 6.43 -15.66 -12.55
CA ARG A 70 6.62 -14.31 -13.12
C ARG A 70 5.61 -13.96 -14.22
N ALA A 71 5.12 -14.95 -14.97
CA ALA A 71 4.13 -14.73 -16.02
C ALA A 71 2.76 -14.31 -15.44
N ASP A 72 2.38 -14.87 -14.28
CA ASP A 72 1.09 -14.60 -13.63
C ASP A 72 1.08 -13.34 -12.73
N HIS A 73 2.24 -12.74 -12.42
CA HIS A 73 2.39 -11.76 -11.32
C HIS A 73 2.61 -10.30 -11.75
N GLN A 74 2.16 -9.87 -12.94
CA GLN A 74 2.35 -8.48 -13.40
C GLN A 74 1.18 -7.53 -13.13
N THR A 75 0.13 -7.95 -12.42
CA THR A 75 -1.12 -7.18 -12.37
C THR A 75 -1.00 -5.84 -11.64
N LEU A 76 -0.23 -5.70 -10.56
CA LEU A 76 -0.09 -4.38 -9.91
C LEU A 76 0.87 -3.40 -10.62
N ARG A 77 1.40 -3.78 -11.79
CA ARG A 77 2.34 -3.00 -12.60
C ARG A 77 1.72 -2.51 -13.91
N ALA A 78 0.48 -2.04 -13.91
CA ALA A 78 -0.09 -1.31 -15.05
C ALA A 78 0.58 0.06 -15.34
N GLY A 79 1.79 0.31 -14.80
CA GLY A 79 2.58 1.46 -15.17
C GLY A 79 2.98 1.36 -16.63
N GLY A 80 2.48 2.26 -17.47
CA GLY A 80 2.88 2.39 -18.87
C GLY A 80 1.74 2.33 -19.88
N PHE A 81 0.53 1.94 -19.48
CA PHE A 81 -0.63 2.06 -20.36
C PHE A 81 -1.05 3.53 -20.47
N ARG A 82 -1.05 4.05 -21.70
CA ARG A 82 -1.67 5.34 -22.00
C ARG A 82 -3.16 5.08 -22.11
N THR A 83 -3.95 5.67 -21.22
CA THR A 83 -5.42 5.65 -21.28
C THR A 83 -5.95 7.01 -21.73
N GLY A 84 -7.20 7.04 -22.20
CA GLY A 84 -7.86 8.25 -22.72
C GLY A 84 -7.45 8.63 -24.15
N ALA A 85 -7.92 9.78 -24.64
CA ALA A 85 -7.90 10.20 -26.05
C ALA A 85 -6.56 10.14 -26.82
N ARG A 86 -5.43 9.91 -26.14
CA ARG A 86 -4.09 9.74 -26.75
C ARG A 86 -3.63 8.29 -26.82
N ALA A 87 -4.43 7.31 -26.38
CA ALA A 87 -4.08 5.90 -26.44
C ALA A 87 -4.12 5.41 -27.88
N THR A 88 -3.09 4.68 -28.30
CA THR A 88 -3.10 4.01 -29.59
C THR A 88 -3.94 2.73 -29.53
N HIS A 89 -4.44 2.24 -30.68
CA HIS A 89 -5.17 0.95 -30.74
C HIS A 89 -4.38 -0.20 -30.10
N ARG A 90 -3.06 -0.20 -30.29
CA ARG A 90 -2.13 -1.16 -29.68
C ARG A 90 -2.13 -1.07 -28.14
N ASP A 91 -2.16 0.14 -27.59
CA ASP A 91 -2.20 0.37 -26.14
C ASP A 91 -3.52 -0.14 -25.55
N LEU A 92 -4.65 0.16 -26.21
CA LEU A 92 -5.98 -0.29 -25.79
C LEU A 92 -6.10 -1.81 -25.82
N ARG A 93 -5.65 -2.47 -26.89
CA ARG A 93 -5.62 -3.95 -26.95
C ARG A 93 -4.73 -4.55 -25.86
N ALA A 94 -3.56 -3.96 -25.61
CA ALA A 94 -2.67 -4.43 -24.55
C ALA A 94 -3.32 -4.27 -23.17
N TYR A 95 -4.07 -3.18 -22.95
CA TYR A 95 -4.80 -2.94 -21.72
C TYR A 95 -5.96 -3.94 -21.53
N CYS A 96 -6.75 -4.23 -22.57
CA CYS A 96 -7.80 -5.25 -22.50
C CYS A 96 -7.23 -6.64 -22.16
N ARG A 97 -6.08 -7.03 -22.72
CA ARG A 97 -5.41 -8.30 -22.35
C ARG A 97 -4.99 -8.31 -20.88
N TYR A 98 -4.49 -7.18 -20.40
CA TYR A 98 -4.17 -7.01 -18.99
C TYR A 98 -5.43 -7.11 -18.10
N LEU A 99 -6.55 -6.51 -18.52
CA LEU A 99 -7.84 -6.62 -17.81
C LEU A 99 -8.36 -8.07 -17.80
N ILE A 100 -8.26 -8.81 -18.90
CA ILE A 100 -8.58 -10.25 -18.92
C ILE A 100 -7.79 -10.97 -17.84
N GLN A 101 -6.46 -10.82 -17.80
CA GLN A 101 -5.61 -11.45 -16.79
C GLN A 101 -6.00 -11.05 -15.36
N TYR A 102 -6.29 -9.76 -15.15
CA TYR A 102 -6.73 -9.23 -13.86
C TYR A 102 -8.05 -9.84 -13.40
N ILE A 103 -9.08 -9.82 -14.28
CA ILE A 103 -10.42 -10.32 -14.00
C ILE A 103 -10.40 -11.85 -13.81
N THR A 104 -9.66 -12.60 -14.63
CA THR A 104 -9.51 -14.05 -14.46
C THR A 104 -8.85 -14.39 -13.14
N ARG A 105 -7.88 -13.59 -12.68
CA ARG A 105 -7.26 -13.76 -11.35
C ARG A 105 -8.26 -13.43 -10.23
N LEU A 106 -9.03 -12.36 -10.40
CA LEU A 106 -10.02 -11.91 -9.43
C LEU A 106 -11.20 -12.91 -9.32
N SER A 107 -11.66 -13.50 -10.42
CA SER A 107 -12.78 -14.46 -10.42
C SER A 107 -12.48 -15.82 -9.77
N ASN A 108 -11.22 -16.04 -9.38
CA ASN A 108 -10.77 -17.18 -8.60
C ASN A 108 -10.52 -16.82 -7.12
N HIS A 109 -10.98 -15.65 -6.69
CA HIS A 109 -10.76 -15.14 -5.34
C HIS A 109 -11.72 -15.81 -4.32
N PRO A 110 -11.22 -16.29 -3.16
CA PRO A 110 -12.03 -17.08 -2.22
C PRO A 110 -13.11 -16.28 -1.49
N TYR A 111 -12.99 -14.94 -1.41
CA TYR A 111 -13.96 -14.09 -0.72
C TYR A 111 -15.05 -13.51 -1.63
N LEU A 112 -15.02 -13.79 -2.93
CA LEU A 112 -16.08 -13.35 -3.84
C LEU A 112 -17.23 -14.36 -3.83
N GLN A 113 -18.46 -13.85 -3.95
CA GLN A 113 -19.62 -14.69 -4.20
C GLN A 113 -19.49 -15.42 -5.55
N GLU A 114 -20.06 -16.62 -5.64
CA GLU A 114 -19.97 -17.42 -6.87
C GLU A 114 -20.67 -16.72 -8.05
N GLU A 115 -21.73 -15.95 -7.78
CA GLU A 115 -22.41 -15.13 -8.78
C GLU A 115 -21.48 -14.07 -9.38
N THR A 116 -20.86 -13.25 -8.54
CA THR A 116 -19.87 -12.23 -8.96
C THR A 116 -18.69 -12.88 -9.67
N SER A 117 -18.22 -14.03 -9.18
CA SER A 117 -17.14 -14.81 -9.82
C SER A 117 -17.54 -15.29 -11.22
N ARG A 118 -18.77 -15.76 -11.41
CA ARG A 118 -19.31 -16.16 -12.72
C ARG A 118 -19.42 -14.98 -13.67
N ILE A 119 -19.91 -13.82 -13.21
CA ILE A 119 -20.00 -12.60 -14.01
C ILE A 119 -18.61 -12.14 -14.46
N LEU A 120 -17.61 -12.17 -13.56
CA LEU A 120 -16.23 -11.85 -13.91
C LEU A 120 -15.64 -12.82 -14.96
N ARG A 121 -15.87 -14.14 -14.82
CA ARG A 121 -15.42 -15.14 -15.82
C ARG A 121 -16.07 -14.90 -17.18
N GLN A 122 -17.38 -14.60 -17.19
CA GLN A 122 -18.10 -14.29 -18.41
C GLN A 122 -17.55 -13.03 -19.08
N GLN A 123 -17.39 -11.94 -18.34
CA GLN A 123 -16.83 -10.71 -18.89
C GLN A 123 -15.41 -10.93 -19.45
N ALA A 124 -14.57 -11.72 -18.78
CA ALA A 124 -13.23 -12.02 -19.30
C ALA A 124 -13.29 -12.73 -20.66
N ALA A 125 -14.24 -13.65 -20.85
CA ALA A 125 -14.48 -14.30 -22.14
C ALA A 125 -15.03 -13.31 -23.18
N ASP A 126 -15.97 -12.44 -22.80
CA ASP A 126 -16.53 -11.41 -23.69
C ASP A 126 -15.46 -10.44 -24.20
N ILE A 127 -14.52 -10.01 -23.34
CA ILE A 127 -13.39 -9.15 -23.74
C ILE A 127 -12.47 -9.88 -24.72
N ASP A 128 -12.23 -11.18 -24.52
CA ASP A 128 -11.39 -11.99 -25.40
C ASP A 128 -12.02 -12.15 -26.80
N GLU A 129 -13.33 -12.35 -26.86
CA GLU A 129 -14.10 -12.39 -28.11
C GLU A 129 -14.05 -11.03 -28.84
N VAL A 130 -14.25 -9.92 -28.12
CA VAL A 130 -14.09 -8.56 -28.66
C VAL A 130 -12.68 -8.38 -29.22
N LEU A 131 -11.64 -8.88 -28.55
CA LEU A 131 -10.27 -8.77 -29.06
C LEU A 131 -10.04 -9.61 -30.31
N ALA A 132 -10.72 -10.75 -30.48
CA ALA A 132 -10.58 -11.61 -31.64
C ALA A 132 -11.25 -11.03 -32.91
N SER A 133 -12.33 -10.27 -32.76
CA SER A 133 -13.14 -9.74 -33.87
C SER A 133 -12.58 -8.49 -34.59
N HIS A 134 -11.34 -8.10 -34.32
CA HIS A 134 -10.70 -6.88 -34.85
C HIS A 134 -11.50 -5.59 -34.55
N PRO A 135 -11.67 -5.25 -33.26
CA PRO A 135 -12.57 -4.20 -32.82
C PRO A 135 -12.03 -2.80 -33.16
N LEU A 136 -12.94 -1.84 -33.29
CA LEU A 136 -12.59 -0.43 -33.39
C LEU A 136 -12.10 0.11 -32.04
N ASN A 137 -11.45 1.28 -32.03
CA ASN A 137 -11.00 1.91 -30.78
C ASN A 137 -12.17 2.17 -29.82
N ASP A 138 -13.32 2.59 -30.34
CA ASP A 138 -14.50 2.95 -29.53
C ASP A 138 -15.07 1.73 -28.80
N ASP A 139 -15.06 0.56 -29.43
CA ASP A 139 -15.49 -0.71 -28.81
C ASP A 139 -14.56 -1.09 -27.65
N LEU A 140 -13.25 -0.91 -27.83
CA LEU A 140 -12.25 -1.16 -26.79
C LEU A 140 -12.44 -0.20 -25.61
N TYR A 141 -12.65 1.11 -25.87
CA TYR A 141 -12.91 2.09 -24.81
C TYR A 141 -14.17 1.76 -24.03
N ARG A 142 -15.27 1.48 -24.71
CA ARG A 142 -16.55 1.13 -24.07
C ARG A 142 -16.40 -0.10 -23.19
N THR A 143 -15.67 -1.11 -23.68
CA THR A 143 -15.38 -2.34 -22.92
C THR A 143 -14.55 -2.04 -21.67
N ILE A 144 -13.49 -1.22 -21.80
CA ILE A 144 -12.66 -0.81 -20.67
C ILE A 144 -13.48 -0.05 -19.62
N GLN A 145 -14.28 0.94 -20.03
CA GLN A 145 -15.13 1.70 -19.11
C GLN A 145 -16.16 0.84 -18.40
N GLN A 146 -16.83 -0.07 -19.12
CA GLN A 146 -17.77 -1.01 -18.52
C GLN A 146 -17.11 -1.86 -17.43
N VAL A 147 -15.89 -2.31 -17.67
CA VAL A 147 -15.13 -3.09 -16.68
C VAL A 147 -14.73 -2.22 -15.48
N GLU A 148 -14.16 -1.06 -15.71
CA GLU A 148 -13.58 -0.21 -14.65
C GLU A 148 -14.62 0.52 -13.80
N GLU A 149 -15.71 0.99 -14.42
CA GLU A 149 -16.71 1.84 -13.77
C GLU A 149 -17.90 1.05 -13.21
N ILE A 150 -18.15 -0.16 -13.72
CA ILE A 150 -19.33 -0.96 -13.33
C ILE A 150 -18.91 -2.28 -12.68
N LEU A 151 -18.14 -3.10 -13.40
CA LEU A 151 -17.88 -4.48 -12.96
C LEU A 151 -16.95 -4.55 -11.74
N LEU A 152 -15.79 -3.87 -11.81
CA LEU A 152 -14.78 -3.96 -10.76
C LEU A 152 -15.18 -3.29 -9.45
N PRO A 153 -15.86 -2.12 -9.43
CA PRO A 153 -16.36 -1.54 -8.19
C PRO A 153 -17.27 -2.48 -7.40
N ASN A 154 -18.19 -3.18 -8.07
CA ASN A 154 -19.08 -4.15 -7.42
C ASN A 154 -18.30 -5.30 -6.77
N ALA A 155 -17.29 -5.84 -7.47
CA ALA A 155 -16.43 -6.88 -6.91
C ALA A 155 -15.59 -6.34 -5.72
N PHE A 156 -15.09 -5.11 -5.81
CA PHE A 156 -14.33 -4.48 -4.73
C PHE A 156 -15.16 -4.19 -3.49
N ASP A 157 -16.46 -3.90 -3.63
CA ASP A 157 -17.34 -3.67 -2.49
C ASP A 157 -17.52 -4.93 -1.63
N GLU A 158 -17.52 -6.13 -2.24
CA GLU A 158 -17.51 -7.40 -1.51
C GLU A 158 -16.20 -7.60 -0.74
N LEU A 159 -15.06 -7.37 -1.41
CA LEU A 159 -13.74 -7.48 -0.78
C LEU A 159 -13.54 -6.44 0.32
N ASP A 160 -14.12 -5.25 0.18
CA ASP A 160 -14.05 -4.20 1.18
C ASP A 160 -14.76 -4.57 2.47
N ARG A 161 -15.84 -5.36 2.44
CA ARG A 161 -16.49 -5.87 3.65
C ARG A 161 -15.54 -6.77 4.43
N GLU A 162 -14.85 -7.68 3.74
CA GLU A 162 -13.89 -8.58 4.38
C GLU A 162 -12.66 -7.82 4.89
N ARG A 163 -12.14 -6.88 4.11
CA ARG A 163 -11.09 -5.97 4.55
C ARG A 163 -11.47 -5.22 5.83
N LYS A 164 -12.67 -4.66 5.91
CA LYS A 164 -13.16 -3.95 7.12
C LYS A 164 -13.18 -4.90 8.32
N ARG A 165 -13.71 -6.11 8.14
CA ARG A 165 -13.70 -7.16 9.19
C ARG A 165 -12.28 -7.46 9.68
N LEU A 166 -11.32 -7.68 8.77
CA LEU A 166 -9.92 -7.94 9.10
C LEU A 166 -9.28 -6.74 9.82
N THR A 167 -9.62 -5.52 9.42
CA THR A 167 -9.14 -4.28 10.03
C THR A 167 -9.61 -4.18 11.47
N MET A 168 -10.89 -4.44 11.75
CA MET A 168 -11.46 -4.43 13.10
C MET A 168 -10.80 -5.47 14.01
N VAL A 169 -10.66 -6.71 13.52
CA VAL A 169 -9.95 -7.78 14.25
C VAL A 169 -8.50 -7.36 14.55
N LYS A 170 -7.83 -6.73 13.59
CA LYS A 170 -6.46 -6.27 13.78
C LYS A 170 -6.36 -5.10 14.75
N VAL A 171 -7.28 -4.13 14.69
CA VAL A 171 -7.37 -3.03 15.67
C VAL A 171 -7.42 -3.58 17.08
N ARG A 172 -8.33 -4.54 17.33
CA ARG A 172 -8.44 -5.19 18.63
C ARG A 172 -7.13 -5.86 19.05
N ALA A 173 -6.52 -6.65 18.18
CA ALA A 173 -5.25 -7.32 18.46
C ALA A 173 -4.12 -6.33 18.79
N VAL A 174 -4.02 -5.22 18.05
CA VAL A 174 -3.00 -4.19 18.33
C VAL A 174 -3.23 -3.56 19.69
N ILE A 175 -4.48 -3.23 20.05
CA ILE A 175 -4.79 -2.65 21.35
C ILE A 175 -4.52 -3.65 22.47
N GLU A 176 -4.90 -4.92 22.33
CA GLU A 176 -4.62 -5.95 23.33
C GLU A 176 -3.10 -6.13 23.52
N ASP A 177 -2.34 -6.30 22.44
CA ASP A 177 -0.89 -6.54 22.48
C ASP A 177 -0.10 -5.30 22.95
N ALA A 178 -0.49 -4.10 22.53
CA ALA A 178 0.14 -2.86 22.98
C ALA A 178 -0.06 -2.64 24.49
N ASN A 179 -1.11 -3.24 25.06
CA ASN A 179 -1.46 -3.11 26.46
C ASN A 179 -0.93 -4.26 27.33
N GLN A 180 -0.48 -5.38 26.78
CA GLN A 180 0.07 -6.48 27.58
C GLN A 180 1.49 -6.16 28.10
N PRO A 181 1.78 -6.27 29.41
CA PRO A 181 3.15 -6.28 29.92
C PRO A 181 3.88 -7.54 29.41
N PRO A 182 5.23 -7.54 29.23
CA PRO A 182 6.22 -6.73 29.95
C PRO A 182 7.07 -5.75 29.10
N PHE A 183 6.60 -5.27 27.94
CA PHE A 183 7.51 -4.62 26.98
C PHE A 183 7.17 -3.16 26.59
N PRO A 184 7.31 -2.18 27.50
CA PRO A 184 7.09 -0.76 27.17
C PRO A 184 8.02 -0.24 26.06
N VAL A 185 9.22 -0.82 25.91
CA VAL A 185 10.18 -0.44 24.85
C VAL A 185 9.81 -1.02 23.47
N ILE A 186 8.99 -2.08 23.42
CA ILE A 186 8.67 -2.80 22.18
C ILE A 186 7.34 -2.31 21.57
N VAL A 187 6.57 -1.47 22.26
CA VAL A 187 5.24 -1.05 21.77
C VAL A 187 5.26 -0.46 20.34
N PRO A 188 6.18 0.46 19.96
CA PRO A 188 6.25 0.94 18.59
C PRO A 188 6.57 -0.18 17.57
N LEU A 189 7.37 -1.18 17.97
CA LEU A 189 7.72 -2.32 17.14
C LEU A 189 6.52 -3.29 17.00
N VAL A 190 5.77 -3.52 18.07
CA VAL A 190 4.52 -4.30 18.05
C VAL A 190 3.51 -3.64 17.12
N ILE A 191 3.32 -2.33 17.23
CA ILE A 191 2.43 -1.57 16.34
C ILE A 191 2.91 -1.71 14.90
N LEU A 192 4.21 -1.50 14.63
CA LEU A 192 4.77 -1.63 13.28
C LEU A 192 4.58 -3.04 12.69
N TYR A 193 4.79 -4.08 13.49
CA TYR A 193 4.53 -5.46 13.10
C TYR A 193 3.06 -5.65 12.69
N HIS A 194 2.12 -5.17 13.51
CA HIS A 194 0.70 -5.26 13.20
C HIS A 194 0.33 -4.48 11.93
N GLN A 195 0.94 -3.31 11.69
CA GLN A 195 0.71 -2.55 10.47
C GLN A 195 1.23 -3.29 9.22
N ILE A 196 2.41 -3.91 9.27
CA ILE A 196 2.96 -4.68 8.14
C ILE A 196 2.11 -5.93 7.88
N THR A 197 1.72 -6.65 8.92
CA THR A 197 0.86 -7.82 8.78
C THR A 197 -0.53 -7.43 8.27
N LEU A 198 -1.08 -6.29 8.68
CA LEU A 198 -2.33 -5.76 8.15
C LEU A 198 -2.24 -5.48 6.65
N ILE A 199 -1.20 -4.76 6.20
CA ILE A 199 -1.02 -4.50 4.77
C ILE A 199 -0.98 -5.82 3.99
N SER A 200 -0.30 -6.83 4.53
CA SER A 200 -0.22 -8.15 3.89
C SER A 200 -1.60 -8.82 3.78
N LEU A 201 -2.39 -8.81 4.87
CA LEU A 201 -3.76 -9.33 4.87
C LEU A 201 -4.68 -8.57 3.92
N VAL A 202 -4.55 -7.25 3.82
CA VAL A 202 -5.32 -6.45 2.86
C VAL A 202 -4.89 -6.79 1.43
N VAL A 203 -3.60 -6.93 1.15
CA VAL A 203 -3.12 -7.38 -0.17
C VAL A 203 -3.70 -8.75 -0.51
N ASP A 204 -3.73 -9.69 0.43
CA ASP A 204 -4.32 -11.02 0.23
C ASP A 204 -5.83 -10.97 -0.05
N CYS A 205 -6.52 -9.94 0.45
CA CYS A 205 -7.95 -9.72 0.24
C CYS A 205 -8.28 -9.15 -1.14
N PHE A 206 -7.36 -8.46 -1.80
CA PHE A 206 -7.62 -7.86 -3.13
C PHE A 206 -6.84 -8.53 -4.26
N VAL A 207 -5.74 -9.21 -3.95
CA VAL A 207 -4.79 -9.72 -4.94
C VAL A 207 -4.55 -11.20 -4.68
N THR A 208 -5.29 -12.05 -5.39
CA THR A 208 -5.21 -13.52 -5.26
C THR A 208 -3.78 -14.00 -5.48
N ARG A 209 -3.09 -14.52 -4.44
CA ARG A 209 -1.70 -15.00 -4.52
C ARG A 209 -0.69 -13.91 -4.93
N ALA A 210 -0.66 -12.80 -4.21
CA ALA A 210 0.31 -11.72 -4.47
C ALA A 210 1.78 -12.22 -4.47
N SER A 211 2.59 -11.69 -5.38
CA SER A 211 4.03 -11.95 -5.37
C SER A 211 4.75 -11.11 -4.32
N LEU A 212 5.91 -11.55 -3.85
CA LEU A 212 6.73 -10.75 -2.91
C LEU A 212 7.01 -9.34 -3.44
N GLY A 213 7.20 -9.19 -4.75
CA GLY A 213 7.41 -7.89 -5.38
C GLY A 213 6.17 -7.00 -5.32
N GLU A 214 4.98 -7.58 -5.41
CA GLU A 214 3.69 -6.88 -5.25
C GLU A 214 3.50 -6.42 -3.79
N TYR A 215 3.73 -7.29 -2.79
CA TYR A 215 3.65 -6.88 -1.38
C TYR A 215 4.61 -5.74 -1.06
N LEU A 216 5.89 -5.87 -1.45
CA LEU A 216 6.89 -4.84 -1.18
C LEU A 216 6.54 -3.51 -1.87
N LEU A 217 5.93 -3.56 -3.04
CA LEU A 217 5.46 -2.38 -3.74
C LEU A 217 4.30 -1.71 -2.99
N VAL A 218 3.28 -2.47 -2.58
CA VAL A 218 2.15 -1.93 -1.81
C VAL A 218 2.62 -1.37 -0.47
N ILE A 219 3.45 -2.09 0.28
CA ILE A 219 4.02 -1.62 1.55
C ILE A 219 4.78 -0.29 1.34
N ARG A 220 5.63 -0.21 0.31
CA ARG A 220 6.37 1.01 -0.01
C ARG A 220 5.42 2.16 -0.34
N ASP A 221 4.43 1.94 -1.18
CA ASP A 221 3.51 2.97 -1.64
C ASP A 221 2.62 3.48 -0.48
N VAL A 222 2.08 2.57 0.33
CA VAL A 222 1.33 2.89 1.55
C VAL A 222 2.19 3.70 2.52
N TRP A 223 3.43 3.26 2.77
CA TRP A 223 4.35 3.99 3.65
C TRP A 223 4.63 5.41 3.14
N GLN A 224 4.81 5.58 1.83
CA GLN A 224 5.02 6.90 1.23
C GLN A 224 3.78 7.80 1.37
N VAL A 225 2.58 7.27 1.15
CA VAL A 225 1.33 8.03 1.33
C VAL A 225 1.17 8.43 2.80
N MET A 226 1.35 7.51 3.74
CA MET A 226 1.23 7.79 5.17
C MET A 226 2.23 8.82 5.68
N THR A 227 3.49 8.75 5.21
CA THR A 227 4.57 9.64 5.69
C THR A 227 4.62 11.00 4.99
N LYS A 228 4.21 11.08 3.73
CA LYS A 228 4.22 12.32 2.95
C LYS A 228 2.87 13.05 2.96
N GLY A 229 1.79 12.34 3.24
CA GLY A 229 0.52 12.94 3.61
C GLY A 229 0.52 13.43 5.06
N ASP A 230 -0.49 14.21 5.42
CA ASP A 230 -0.67 14.74 6.78
C ASP A 230 -1.31 13.71 7.75
N PHE A 231 -1.40 12.43 7.38
CA PHE A 231 -2.11 11.39 8.16
C PHE A 231 -1.49 11.11 9.53
N ILE A 232 -0.15 11.11 9.64
CA ILE A 232 0.53 10.98 10.94
C ILE A 232 0.21 12.18 11.84
N ARG A 233 0.20 13.38 11.26
CA ARG A 233 -0.13 14.62 11.98
C ARG A 233 -1.59 14.64 12.42
N LEU A 234 -2.49 14.05 11.65
CA LEU A 234 -3.88 13.88 12.05
C LEU A 234 -3.99 12.96 13.27
N GLY A 235 -3.23 11.87 13.30
CA GLY A 235 -3.12 10.98 14.47
C GLY A 235 -2.61 11.71 15.72
N GLN A 236 -1.67 12.64 15.57
CA GLN A 236 -1.20 13.49 16.67
C GLN A 236 -2.28 14.46 17.15
N ARG A 237 -3.04 15.08 16.24
CA ARG A 237 -4.17 15.96 16.62
C ARG A 237 -5.28 15.20 17.33
N LEU A 238 -5.57 13.96 16.92
CA LEU A 238 -6.53 13.11 17.62
C LEU A 238 -6.03 12.78 19.04
N PHE A 239 -4.74 12.44 19.19
CA PHE A 239 -4.12 12.23 20.48
C PHE A 239 -4.24 13.47 21.39
N GLU A 240 -3.84 14.64 20.89
CA GLU A 240 -3.91 15.92 21.61
C GLU A 240 -5.35 16.28 21.97
N GLY A 241 -6.29 16.07 21.04
CA GLY A 241 -7.71 16.32 21.26
C GLY A 241 -8.29 15.42 22.35
N VAL A 242 -7.89 14.15 22.43
CA VAL A 242 -8.29 13.25 23.51
C VAL A 242 -7.70 13.71 24.84
N TYR A 243 -6.44 14.13 24.86
CA TYR A 243 -5.80 14.65 26.07
C TYR A 243 -6.49 15.92 26.60
N ILE A 244 -6.90 16.85 25.72
CA ILE A 244 -7.55 18.11 26.09
C ILE A 244 -9.01 17.91 26.51
N ASN A 245 -9.76 17.03 25.82
CA ASN A 245 -11.20 16.87 26.03
C ASN A 245 -11.57 15.79 27.06
N SER A 246 -10.61 14.95 27.49
CA SER A 246 -10.86 13.95 28.53
C SER A 246 -10.65 14.54 29.92
N PRO A 247 -11.39 14.08 30.94
CA PRO A 247 -11.08 14.38 32.34
C PRO A 247 -9.59 14.11 32.67
N PRO A 248 -9.01 14.80 33.67
CA PRO A 248 -7.63 14.58 34.09
C PRO A 248 -7.48 13.16 34.68
N MET A 249 -7.03 12.22 33.84
CA MET A 249 -6.86 10.80 34.19
C MET A 249 -5.39 10.39 34.36
N GLY A 250 -4.46 11.35 34.43
CA GLY A 250 -3.03 11.06 34.54
C GLY A 250 -2.53 10.17 33.38
N MET A 251 -1.99 9.00 33.72
CA MET A 251 -1.47 8.04 32.73
C MET A 251 -2.55 7.45 31.82
N ALA A 252 -3.80 7.35 32.29
CA ALA A 252 -4.88 6.79 31.46
C ALA A 252 -5.22 7.65 30.25
N SER A 253 -5.04 8.98 30.32
CA SER A 253 -5.26 9.84 29.15
C SER A 253 -4.20 9.62 28.07
N ASN A 254 -2.97 9.26 28.46
CA ASN A 254 -1.92 8.88 27.52
C ASN A 254 -2.23 7.54 26.84
N ASP A 255 -2.70 6.54 27.60
CA ASP A 255 -3.12 5.24 27.05
C ASP A 255 -4.30 5.39 26.08
N LEU A 256 -5.28 6.24 26.43
CA LEU A 256 -6.41 6.59 25.57
C LEU A 256 -5.97 7.29 24.29
N GLY A 257 -5.09 8.29 24.41
CA GLY A 257 -4.50 8.99 23.28
C GLY A 257 -3.75 8.04 22.35
N GLN A 258 -2.94 7.14 22.91
CA GLN A 258 -2.19 6.15 22.15
C GLN A 258 -3.12 5.15 21.46
N ALA A 259 -4.17 4.71 22.14
CA ALA A 259 -5.17 3.82 21.56
C ALA A 259 -5.88 4.48 20.37
N ILE A 260 -6.38 5.71 20.50
CA ILE A 260 -7.05 6.41 19.39
C ILE A 260 -6.11 6.63 18.20
N SER A 261 -4.86 6.99 18.47
CA SER A 261 -3.84 7.20 17.42
C SER A 261 -3.53 5.90 16.69
N THR A 262 -3.45 4.79 17.43
CA THR A 262 -3.20 3.45 16.89
C THR A 262 -4.35 2.98 16.01
N ILE A 263 -5.60 3.19 16.45
CA ILE A 263 -6.79 2.85 15.66
C ILE A 263 -6.82 3.67 14.37
N TRP A 264 -6.60 4.98 14.47
CA TRP A 264 -6.48 5.87 13.31
C TRP A 264 -5.44 5.39 12.29
N MET A 265 -4.24 5.08 12.76
CA MET A 265 -3.16 4.58 11.89
C MET A 265 -3.53 3.24 11.24
N THR A 266 -4.15 2.35 11.99
CA THR A 266 -4.56 1.02 11.52
C THR A 266 -5.61 1.11 10.41
N HIS A 267 -6.66 1.91 10.59
CA HIS A 267 -7.66 2.16 9.54
C HIS A 267 -7.06 2.88 8.33
N SER A 268 -6.22 3.89 8.56
CA SER A 268 -5.59 4.65 7.47
C SER A 268 -4.69 3.76 6.60
N ILE A 269 -3.91 2.88 7.22
CA ILE A 269 -3.03 1.93 6.52
C ILE A 269 -3.86 0.90 5.75
N SER A 270 -4.94 0.39 6.34
CA SER A 270 -5.87 -0.50 5.66
C SER A 270 -6.47 0.15 4.41
N ASN A 271 -6.96 1.39 4.55
CA ASN A 271 -7.56 2.14 3.44
C ASN A 271 -6.53 2.47 2.35
N ALA A 272 -5.32 2.89 2.73
CA ALA A 272 -4.26 3.17 1.78
C ALA A 272 -3.84 1.92 1.00
N ALA A 273 -3.74 0.77 1.68
CA ALA A 273 -3.44 -0.51 1.04
C ALA A 273 -4.55 -0.93 0.08
N ALA A 274 -5.82 -0.80 0.50
CA ALA A 274 -6.98 -1.11 -0.32
C ALA A 274 -7.05 -0.24 -1.57
N LEU A 275 -6.93 1.09 -1.42
CA LEU A 275 -6.92 2.03 -2.54
C LEU A 275 -5.81 1.65 -3.52
N ARG A 276 -4.60 1.39 -3.03
CA ARG A 276 -3.49 0.97 -3.89
C ARG A 276 -3.79 -0.34 -4.62
N CYS A 277 -4.38 -1.34 -3.97
CA CYS A 277 -4.71 -2.62 -4.58
C CYS A 277 -5.86 -2.52 -5.60
N ARG A 278 -6.82 -1.61 -5.37
CA ARG A 278 -7.93 -1.31 -6.28
C ARG A 278 -7.50 -0.50 -7.50
N THR A 279 -6.40 0.25 -7.41
CA THR A 279 -5.92 1.03 -8.54
C THR A 279 -5.31 0.15 -9.62
N ILE A 280 -6.04 0.07 -10.73
CA ILE A 280 -5.68 -0.68 -11.92
C ILE A 280 -4.72 0.12 -12.81
N HIS A 281 -4.73 1.45 -12.75
CA HIS A 281 -3.85 2.31 -13.54
C HIS A 281 -2.54 2.67 -12.79
N SER A 282 -1.74 3.59 -13.35
CA SER A 282 -0.53 4.06 -12.67
C SER A 282 -0.88 4.75 -11.34
N TRP A 283 -0.39 4.21 -10.22
CA TRP A 283 -0.52 4.85 -8.91
C TRP A 283 0.55 5.94 -8.74
N THR A 284 0.12 7.19 -8.62
CA THR A 284 1.01 8.29 -8.25
C THR A 284 0.84 8.63 -6.78
N LEU A 285 1.91 9.04 -6.13
CA LEU A 285 1.86 9.45 -4.72
C LEU A 285 0.84 10.58 -4.49
N LYS A 286 0.76 11.55 -5.40
CA LYS A 286 -0.18 12.68 -5.28
C LYS A 286 -1.64 12.21 -5.31
N GLN A 287 -1.94 11.31 -6.24
CA GLN A 287 -3.27 10.70 -6.33
C GLN A 287 -3.58 9.88 -5.09
N GLY A 288 -2.64 9.04 -4.63
CA GLY A 288 -2.83 8.25 -3.42
C GLY A 288 -3.07 9.07 -2.16
N ILE A 289 -2.44 10.26 -2.05
CA ILE A 289 -2.73 11.21 -0.96
C ILE A 289 -4.13 11.79 -1.13
N ALA A 290 -4.51 12.24 -2.33
CA ALA A 290 -5.83 12.82 -2.60
C ALA A 290 -6.97 11.82 -2.34
N ASP A 291 -6.82 10.57 -2.79
CA ASP A 291 -7.79 9.51 -2.57
C ASP A 291 -7.95 9.22 -1.06
N MET A 292 -6.84 9.17 -0.33
CA MET A 292 -6.86 9.01 1.13
C MET A 292 -7.44 10.22 1.88
N GLU A 293 -7.22 11.45 1.40
CA GLU A 293 -7.86 12.65 1.93
C GLU A 293 -9.38 12.56 1.79
N GLY A 294 -9.88 12.09 0.64
CA GLY A 294 -11.30 11.81 0.41
C GLY A 294 -11.88 10.77 1.36
N GLN A 295 -11.08 9.79 1.79
CA GLN A 295 -11.49 8.74 2.74
C GLN A 295 -11.33 9.14 4.22
N THR A 296 -10.69 10.27 4.53
CA THR A 296 -10.34 10.64 5.91
C THR A 296 -11.57 10.83 6.79
N VAL A 297 -12.56 11.61 6.34
CA VAL A 297 -13.79 11.88 7.13
C VAL A 297 -14.62 10.62 7.34
N PRO A 298 -14.93 9.80 6.30
CA PRO A 298 -15.58 8.51 6.51
C PRO A 298 -14.86 7.62 7.52
N THR A 299 -13.52 7.56 7.43
CA THR A 299 -12.69 6.77 8.34
C THR A 299 -12.81 7.23 9.79
N LEU A 300 -12.83 8.55 10.05
CA LEU A 300 -12.99 9.08 11.41
C LEU A 300 -14.34 8.69 12.03
N ASN A 301 -15.40 8.64 11.23
CA ASN A 301 -16.71 8.17 11.69
C ASN A 301 -16.71 6.67 12.00
N GLU A 302 -16.06 5.85 11.16
CA GLU A 302 -15.88 4.42 11.44
C GLU A 302 -15.11 4.19 12.75
N ILE A 303 -14.06 4.98 12.99
CA ILE A 303 -13.26 4.91 14.21
C ILE A 303 -14.08 5.26 15.44
N ARG A 304 -14.96 6.27 15.35
CA ARG A 304 -15.87 6.63 16.44
C ARG A 304 -16.78 5.44 16.81
N GLU A 305 -17.36 4.77 15.82
CA GLU A 305 -18.19 3.59 16.07
C GLU A 305 -17.39 2.41 16.64
N GLU A 306 -16.22 2.14 16.05
CA GLU A 306 -15.34 1.04 16.46
C GLU A 306 -14.80 1.24 17.87
N TRP A 307 -14.44 2.48 18.22
CA TRP A 307 -14.00 2.85 19.56
C TRP A 307 -15.05 2.46 20.60
N MET A 308 -16.32 2.80 20.33
CA MET A 308 -17.44 2.55 21.23
C MET A 308 -17.76 1.06 21.37
N ARG A 309 -17.75 0.32 20.26
CA ARG A 309 -18.15 -1.09 20.24
C ARG A 309 -17.04 -2.03 20.71
N SER A 310 -15.81 -1.79 20.29
CA SER A 310 -14.72 -2.78 20.40
C SER A 310 -13.66 -2.38 21.42
N VAL A 311 -13.28 -1.11 21.46
CA VAL A 311 -12.09 -0.68 22.23
C VAL A 311 -12.44 -0.25 23.65
N MET A 312 -13.51 0.53 23.82
CA MET A 312 -13.95 1.01 25.14
C MET A 312 -14.17 -0.13 26.15
N PRO A 313 -14.82 -1.27 25.80
CA PRO A 313 -14.96 -2.38 26.74
C PRO A 313 -13.61 -2.95 27.23
N LEU A 314 -12.61 -3.01 26.36
CA LEU A 314 -11.27 -3.53 26.68
C LEU A 314 -10.50 -2.58 27.60
N LEU A 315 -10.63 -1.28 27.37
CA LEU A 315 -9.91 -0.26 28.14
C LEU A 315 -10.62 0.13 29.43
N LYS A 316 -11.93 -0.11 29.57
CA LYS A 316 -12.74 0.32 30.72
C LYS A 316 -12.13 -0.06 32.06
N ILE A 317 -11.68 -1.31 32.20
CA ILE A 317 -11.07 -1.82 33.44
C ILE A 317 -9.77 -1.07 33.75
N ARG A 318 -8.92 -0.86 32.73
CA ARG A 318 -7.65 -0.15 32.88
C ARG A 318 -7.84 1.33 33.19
N ILE A 319 -8.74 2.00 32.48
CA ILE A 319 -9.06 3.41 32.71
C ILE A 319 -9.55 3.60 34.16
N ARG A 320 -10.32 2.65 34.69
CA ARG A 320 -10.75 2.65 36.09
C ARG A 320 -9.55 2.53 37.05
N HIS A 321 -8.70 1.53 36.86
CA HIS A 321 -7.51 1.33 37.70
C HIS A 321 -6.49 2.47 37.66
N SER A 322 -6.41 3.20 36.54
CA SER A 322 -5.50 4.33 36.38
C SER A 322 -6.12 5.68 36.80
N ALA A 323 -7.41 5.70 37.14
CA ALA A 323 -8.09 6.92 37.57
C ALA A 323 -7.65 7.32 38.99
N PRO A 324 -7.59 8.62 39.31
CA PRO A 324 -7.33 9.06 40.68
C PRO A 324 -8.35 8.47 41.67
N PRO A 325 -7.93 8.08 42.89
CA PRO A 325 -8.82 7.48 43.88
C PRO A 325 -10.02 8.39 44.15
N GLY A 326 -11.22 7.82 44.16
CA GLY A 326 -12.49 8.53 44.35
C GLY A 326 -13.12 9.13 43.07
N THR A 327 -12.39 9.21 41.94
CA THR A 327 -12.99 9.61 40.66
C THR A 327 -13.61 8.43 39.91
N GLU A 328 -13.09 7.22 40.13
CA GLU A 328 -13.52 5.99 39.46
C GLU A 328 -14.96 5.55 39.79
N ASP A 329 -15.46 5.91 40.98
CA ASP A 329 -16.79 5.57 41.46
C ASP A 329 -17.82 6.66 41.19
N THR A 330 -17.41 7.78 40.58
CA THR A 330 -18.37 8.81 40.15
C THR A 330 -19.26 8.26 39.03
N ALA A 331 -20.57 8.26 39.27
CA ALA A 331 -21.55 7.85 38.28
C ALA A 331 -21.35 8.66 36.98
N GLY A 332 -21.17 7.96 35.86
CA GLY A 332 -20.95 8.60 34.55
C GLY A 332 -19.48 8.87 34.17
N PHE A 333 -18.48 8.44 34.96
CA PHE A 333 -17.06 8.61 34.59
C PHE A 333 -16.75 8.04 33.19
N SER A 334 -17.16 6.81 32.90
CA SER A 334 -16.98 6.20 31.57
C SER A 334 -17.69 6.96 30.46
N GLU A 335 -18.87 7.52 30.74
CA GLU A 335 -19.61 8.33 29.78
C GLU A 335 -18.91 9.66 29.49
N SER A 336 -18.27 10.25 30.50
CA SER A 336 -17.44 11.44 30.36
C SER A 336 -16.22 11.17 29.46
N VAL A 337 -15.55 10.01 29.65
CA VAL A 337 -14.44 9.57 28.78
C VAL A 337 -14.90 9.42 27.33
N VAL A 338 -16.00 8.68 27.13
CA VAL A 338 -16.64 8.48 25.81
C VAL A 338 -16.95 9.81 25.14
N ARG A 339 -17.54 10.75 25.89
CA ARG A 339 -17.92 12.07 25.40
C ARG A 339 -16.69 12.90 25.02
N GLY A 340 -15.63 12.85 25.82
CA GLY A 340 -14.36 13.52 25.53
C GLY A 340 -13.73 13.05 24.22
N ILE A 341 -13.70 11.73 23.99
CA ILE A 341 -13.15 11.13 22.77
C ILE A 341 -14.03 11.46 21.55
N THR A 342 -15.35 11.35 21.70
CA THR A 342 -16.30 11.71 20.64
C THR A 342 -16.13 13.16 20.24
N LYS A 343 -16.05 14.07 21.22
CA LYS A 343 -15.81 15.50 20.98
C LYS A 343 -14.48 15.77 20.30
N SER A 344 -13.42 15.02 20.66
CA SER A 344 -12.13 15.10 20.00
C SER A 344 -12.21 14.72 18.52
N ILE A 345 -12.86 13.60 18.20
CA ILE A 345 -13.06 13.17 16.81
C ILE A 345 -13.89 14.21 16.05
N ASP A 346 -15.00 14.66 16.63
CA ASP A 346 -15.90 15.64 16.02
C ASP A 346 -15.18 16.99 15.75
N HIS A 347 -14.30 17.42 16.66
CA HIS A 347 -13.48 18.62 16.47
C HIS A 347 -12.52 18.48 15.29
N VAL A 348 -11.88 17.31 15.14
CA VAL A 348 -10.99 17.03 14.00
C VAL A 348 -11.80 16.97 12.69
N VAL A 349 -12.96 16.30 12.69
CA VAL A 349 -13.85 16.25 11.53
C VAL A 349 -14.29 17.66 11.12
N GLN A 350 -14.77 18.48 12.06
CA GLN A 350 -15.17 19.87 11.78
C GLN A 350 -14.01 20.71 11.23
N GLY A 351 -12.79 20.54 11.77
CA GLY A 351 -11.59 21.22 11.30
C GLY A 351 -11.16 20.80 9.88
N LEU A 352 -11.48 19.56 9.46
CA LEU A 352 -11.25 19.08 8.11
C LEU A 352 -12.34 19.55 7.14
N SER A 353 -13.62 19.49 7.53
CA SER A 353 -14.74 19.92 6.70
C SER A 353 -14.77 21.42 6.45
N SER A 354 -14.23 22.23 7.36
CA SER A 354 -14.12 23.69 7.21
C SER A 354 -12.95 24.13 6.32
N ARG A 355 -12.03 23.23 5.95
CA ARG A 355 -10.98 23.53 4.98
C ARG A 355 -11.55 23.38 3.57
N PRO A 356 -11.60 24.44 2.74
CA PRO A 356 -11.96 24.29 1.35
C PRO A 356 -10.94 23.36 0.67
N MET A 357 -11.41 22.23 0.12
CA MET A 357 -10.59 21.25 -0.61
C MET A 357 -9.73 21.87 -1.71
N ALA A 358 -10.08 23.06 -2.20
CA ALA A 358 -9.37 23.80 -3.22
C ALA A 358 -7.99 24.35 -2.81
N ALA A 359 -7.66 24.34 -1.51
CA ALA A 359 -6.34 24.73 -1.03
C ALA A 359 -5.66 23.55 -0.32
N ALA A 360 -5.46 22.45 -1.05
CA ALA A 360 -4.28 21.63 -0.82
C ALA A 360 -3.07 22.56 -0.97
N GLN A 361 -2.68 23.22 0.13
CA GLN A 361 -1.39 23.89 0.23
C GLN A 361 -0.40 22.85 -0.28
N PRO A 362 0.25 23.07 -1.44
CA PRO A 362 1.32 22.17 -1.85
C PRO A 362 2.24 22.14 -0.64
N SER A 363 2.36 20.98 -0.01
CA SER A 363 3.21 20.75 1.15
C SER A 363 4.46 21.56 0.91
N ARG A 364 4.61 22.66 1.67
CA ARG A 364 5.47 23.80 1.38
C ARG A 364 6.71 23.24 0.69
N PRO A 365 6.92 23.47 -0.62
CA PRO A 365 7.96 22.78 -1.36
C PRO A 365 9.21 22.97 -0.53
N LEU A 366 9.81 21.86 -0.08
CA LEU A 366 11.12 21.84 0.56
C LEU A 366 11.93 22.86 -0.21
N ALA A 367 12.19 24.01 0.43
CA ALA A 367 12.89 25.10 -0.20
C ALA A 367 14.10 24.45 -0.84
N LYS A 368 14.17 24.50 -2.18
CA LYS A 368 15.32 24.00 -2.91
C LYS A 368 16.51 24.64 -2.22
N VAL A 369 17.27 23.84 -1.47
CA VAL A 369 18.60 24.23 -1.05
C VAL A 369 19.28 24.51 -2.38
N SER A 370 19.44 25.79 -2.65
CA SER A 370 20.17 26.33 -3.78
C SER A 370 21.60 25.83 -3.62
N THR A 371 21.89 24.64 -4.14
CA THR A 371 23.23 24.34 -4.60
C THR A 371 23.41 25.18 -5.84
N ALA A 372 23.89 26.41 -5.61
CA ALA A 372 24.51 27.23 -6.61
C ALA A 372 25.58 26.39 -7.31
N TYR A 373 25.23 25.89 -8.50
CA TYR A 373 26.22 25.55 -9.49
C TYR A 373 26.63 26.87 -10.15
N PRO A 374 27.92 27.24 -10.15
CA PRO A 374 28.36 28.40 -10.89
C PRO A 374 28.15 28.15 -12.39
N LYS A 375 27.45 29.07 -13.04
CA LYS A 375 27.43 29.22 -14.49
C LYS A 375 28.86 29.48 -14.96
N ALA A 376 29.53 28.47 -15.48
CA ALA A 376 30.62 28.69 -16.43
C ALA A 376 29.98 28.93 -17.80
N ALA A 377 30.22 30.13 -18.33
CA ALA A 377 29.94 30.49 -19.70
C ALA A 377 30.94 29.77 -20.61
N GLU A 378 30.46 29.14 -21.68
CA GLU A 378 31.20 29.18 -22.94
C GLU A 378 30.28 29.02 -24.15
N THR A 379 30.25 30.09 -24.92
CA THR A 379 29.59 30.30 -26.20
C THR A 379 30.33 29.53 -27.28
N ILE A 380 29.68 28.56 -27.92
CA ILE A 380 30.06 28.11 -29.25
C ILE A 380 28.94 28.49 -30.21
N ARG A 381 29.16 29.58 -30.94
CA ARG A 381 28.36 30.00 -32.10
C ARG A 381 28.62 29.01 -33.25
N LEU A 382 27.57 28.39 -33.76
CA LEU A 382 27.57 27.78 -35.09
C LEU A 382 26.92 28.77 -36.07
N PRO A 383 27.51 29.01 -37.25
CA PRO A 383 27.05 30.04 -38.17
C PRO A 383 25.81 29.61 -38.96
N ASP A 384 24.98 30.62 -39.24
CA ASP A 384 23.84 30.56 -40.15
C ASP A 384 24.24 30.02 -41.53
N ARG A 385 23.51 29.01 -42.00
CA ARG A 385 23.56 28.55 -43.39
C ARG A 385 22.21 28.76 -44.05
N GLU A 386 21.97 30.03 -44.36
CA GLU A 386 21.00 30.48 -45.33
C GLU A 386 21.59 30.26 -46.74
N LYS A 387 20.92 29.46 -47.59
CA LYS A 387 20.84 29.66 -49.06
C LYS A 387 20.02 28.58 -49.78
N ASN A 388 19.05 29.08 -50.54
CA ASN A 388 18.63 28.66 -51.88
C ASN A 388 17.83 27.37 -52.04
N ARG A 389 16.49 27.53 -52.11
CA ARG A 389 15.56 26.58 -52.73
C ARG A 389 15.05 27.17 -54.05
N PRO A 390 15.40 26.62 -55.23
CA PRO A 390 14.82 27.08 -56.48
C PRO A 390 13.43 26.46 -56.70
N THR A 391 12.49 27.33 -57.07
CA THR A 391 11.17 26.99 -57.60
C THR A 391 11.30 26.38 -59.01
N SER A 392 10.92 25.13 -59.17
CA SER A 392 10.63 24.52 -60.48
C SER A 392 9.11 24.43 -60.64
N LYS A 393 8.56 25.33 -61.46
CA LYS A 393 7.29 25.14 -62.15
C LYS A 393 7.59 24.34 -63.41
N ASN A 394 6.87 23.25 -63.65
CA ASN A 394 6.65 22.75 -65.00
C ASN A 394 5.19 22.30 -65.13
N PRO A 395 4.48 22.74 -66.19
CA PRO A 395 3.15 22.27 -66.52
C PRO A 395 3.23 20.93 -67.27
N ARG A 396 2.18 20.11 -67.17
CA ARG A 396 2.00 18.93 -68.03
C ARG A 396 1.11 19.27 -69.23
N PRO A 397 1.36 18.63 -70.38
CA PRO A 397 0.57 18.77 -71.61
C PRO A 397 -0.82 18.13 -71.51
#